data_AF-A0AAV4GAL1-F1
#
_entry.id   AF-A0AAV4GAL1-F1
#
_cell.length_a   1.000
_cell.length_b   1.000
_cell.length_c   1.000
_cell.angle_alpha   90.00
_cell.angle_beta   90.00
_cell.angle_gamma   90.00
#
_symmetry.space_group_name_H-M   'P 1'
#
loop_
_entity.id
_entity.type
_entity.pdbx_description
1 polymer ?
#
loop_
_entity_poly.entity_id
_entity_poly.type
_entity_poly.pdbx_seq_one_letter_code
_entity_poly.pdbx_strand_id
1 'polypeptide(L)'
;FVTGKELISHDIRSNKFNYKHSFSVEIVPICKDHIVCLPQKTAQQMGSISPLCVVTRVTQTIHVIDPCTLQWAEMSGAQYWRQPFLALASPKQLIEYMVMEIELVPERDRPLRPRMSTK
;
A
#
# COMPACT_ATOMS: atom_id res chain seq x y z
N PHE A 1 4.96 14.80 2.19
CA PHE A 1 4.11 16.00 2.29
C PHE A 1 4.82 17.15 1.61
N VAL A 2 4.08 18.08 1.02
CA VAL A 2 4.63 19.27 0.36
C VAL A 2 4.45 20.45 1.30
N THR A 3 5.48 21.29 1.42
CA THR A 3 5.44 22.50 2.25
C THR A 3 5.34 23.74 1.36
N GLY A 4 4.48 24.66 1.75
CA GLY A 4 4.36 25.99 1.16
C GLY A 4 4.62 27.05 2.22
N LYS A 5 5.24 28.15 1.82
CA LYS A 5 5.40 29.33 2.67
C LYS A 5 5.01 30.58 1.90
N GLU A 6 4.27 31.45 2.53
CA GLU A 6 3.82 32.72 1.98
C GLU A 6 4.21 33.83 2.97
N LEU A 7 4.89 34.87 2.49
CA LEU A 7 5.25 36.01 3.33
C LEU A 7 4.01 36.88 3.56
N ILE A 8 3.61 37.03 4.81
CA ILE A 8 2.49 37.90 5.20
C ILE A 8 3.00 39.33 5.41
N SER A 9 4.09 39.49 6.17
CA SER A 9 4.67 40.81 6.45
C SER A 9 6.13 40.74 6.86
N HIS A 10 6.84 41.86 6.73
CA HIS A 10 8.24 42.03 7.14
C HIS A 10 8.42 43.34 7.90
N ASP A 11 9.01 43.27 9.09
CA ASP A 11 9.48 44.43 9.84
C ASP A 11 10.95 44.69 9.51
N ILE A 12 11.20 45.74 8.73
CA ILE A 12 12.54 46.13 8.25
C ILE A 12 13.44 46.59 9.41
N ARG A 13 12.88 47.15 10.49
CA ARG A 13 13.67 47.69 11.61
C ARG A 13 14.17 46.60 12.55
N SER A 14 13.37 45.55 12.73
CA SER A 14 13.74 44.40 13.56
C SER A 14 14.18 43.17 12.76
N ASN A 15 14.16 43.28 11.43
CA ASN A 15 14.42 42.20 10.47
C ASN A 15 13.61 40.91 10.73
N LYS A 16 12.37 41.07 11.21
CA LYS A 16 11.45 39.96 11.50
C LYS A 16 10.50 39.73 10.35
N PHE A 17 10.35 38.47 9.94
CA PHE A 17 9.46 38.06 8.86
C PHE A 17 8.33 37.22 9.44
N ASN A 18 7.10 37.54 9.05
CA ASN A 18 5.91 36.78 9.39
C ASN A 18 5.49 35.94 8.19
N TYR A 19 5.55 34.62 8.32
CA TYR A 19 5.20 33.68 7.25
C TYR A 19 3.96 32.86 7.62
N LYS A 20 3.10 32.65 6.62
CA LYS A 20 2.07 31.62 6.65
C LYS A 20 2.69 30.31 6.17
N HIS A 21 2.58 29.26 6.98
CA HIS A 21 3.05 27.94 6.62
C HIS A 21 1.87 27.03 6.26
N SER A 22 1.97 26.39 5.09
CA SER A 22 0.97 25.46 4.60
C SER A 22 1.60 24.08 4.42
N PHE A 23 0.90 23.03 4.86
CA PHE A 23 1.34 21.65 4.72
C PHE A 23 0.28 20.88 3.94
N SER A 24 0.65 20.30 2.81
CA SER A 24 -0.20 19.40 2.03
C SER A 24 0.25 17.95 2.23
N VAL A 25 -0.61 17.15 2.84
CA VAL A 25 -0.38 15.73 3.13
C VAL A 25 -1.33 14.90 2.28
N GLU A 26 -0.77 14.00 1.49
CA GLU A 26 -1.54 13.08 0.67
C GLU A 26 -1.40 11.66 1.21
N ILE A 27 -2.54 11.00 1.42
CA ILE A 27 -2.62 9.62 1.90
C ILE A 27 -2.74 8.70 0.68
N VAL A 28 -2.13 7.52 0.76
CA VAL A 28 -2.24 6.52 -0.31
C VAL A 28 -3.72 6.12 -0.49
N PRO A 29 -4.28 6.18 -1.71
CA PRO A 29 -5.69 5.90 -1.98
C PRO A 29 -5.99 4.38 -2.05
N ILE A 30 -5.43 3.59 -1.15
CA ILE A 30 -5.63 2.14 -1.05
C ILE A 30 -6.09 1.81 0.37
N CYS A 31 -7.11 0.96 0.49
CA CYS A 31 -7.66 0.56 1.78
C CYS A 31 -7.50 -0.95 1.99
N LYS A 32 -7.80 -1.38 3.22
CA LYS A 32 -7.95 -2.79 3.57
C LYS A 32 -9.04 -3.44 2.71
N ASP A 33 -8.84 -4.71 2.36
CA ASP A 33 -9.73 -5.56 1.55
C ASP A 33 -9.92 -5.07 0.10
N HIS A 34 -9.03 -4.20 -0.39
CA HIS A 34 -8.98 -3.85 -1.81
C HIS A 34 -8.31 -4.95 -2.63
N ILE A 35 -8.84 -5.20 -3.82
CA ILE A 35 -8.16 -5.99 -4.85
C ILE A 35 -7.35 -5.02 -5.70
N VAL A 36 -6.04 -5.26 -5.84
CA VAL A 36 -5.11 -4.36 -6.52
C VAL A 36 -4.34 -5.10 -7.61
N CYS A 37 -3.97 -4.36 -8.66
CA CYS A 37 -3.03 -4.83 -9.67
C CYS A 37 -1.71 -4.06 -9.51
N LEU A 38 -0.67 -4.77 -9.09
CA LEU A 38 0.66 -4.22 -8.92
C LEU A 38 1.31 -3.99 -10.30
N PRO A 39 2.01 -2.88 -10.51
CA PRO A 39 2.88 -2.72 -11.66
C PRO A 39 3.93 -3.83 -11.71
N GLN A 40 4.22 -4.33 -12.91
CA GLN A 40 5.12 -5.48 -13.10
C GLN A 40 6.50 -5.29 -12.44
N LYS A 41 7.05 -4.07 -12.48
CA LYS A 41 8.34 -3.73 -11.85
C LYS A 41 8.25 -3.82 -10.32
N THR A 42 7.17 -3.31 -9.73
CA THR A 42 6.93 -3.39 -8.27
C THR A 42 6.76 -4.83 -7.82
N ALA A 43 5.98 -5.62 -8.57
CA ALA A 43 5.77 -7.04 -8.29
C ALA A 43 7.08 -7.85 -8.30
N GLN A 44 7.96 -7.60 -9.27
CA GLN A 44 9.30 -8.21 -9.33
C GLN A 44 10.17 -7.83 -8.13
N GLN A 45 10.17 -6.55 -7.73
CA GLN A 45 10.92 -6.08 -6.56
C GLN A 45 10.41 -6.69 -5.24
N MET A 46 9.14 -7.08 -5.20
CA MET A 46 8.47 -7.66 -4.04
C MET A 46 8.58 -9.20 -3.99
N GLY A 47 9.68 -9.75 -4.55
CA GLY A 47 9.94 -11.19 -4.57
C GLY A 47 9.20 -11.92 -5.68
N SER A 48 8.97 -11.25 -6.82
CA SER A 48 8.22 -11.80 -7.97
C SER A 48 6.83 -12.31 -7.60
N ILE A 49 6.14 -11.59 -6.71
CA ILE A 49 4.74 -11.85 -6.36
C ILE A 49 3.85 -11.67 -7.58
N SER A 50 2.71 -12.37 -7.63
CA SER A 50 1.70 -12.16 -8.66
C SER A 50 1.25 -10.69 -8.70
N PRO A 51 1.03 -10.10 -9.90
CA PRO A 51 0.50 -8.74 -10.01
C PRO A 51 -0.87 -8.56 -9.35
N LEU A 52 -1.71 -9.61 -9.32
CA LEU A 52 -3.02 -9.55 -8.68
C LEU A 52 -2.89 -9.91 -7.21
N CYS A 53 -3.20 -8.96 -6.34
CA CYS A 53 -3.08 -9.13 -4.89
C CYS A 53 -4.28 -8.56 -4.14
N VAL A 54 -4.46 -9.03 -2.91
CA VAL A 54 -5.42 -8.49 -1.95
C VAL A 54 -4.68 -7.71 -0.88
N VAL A 55 -5.17 -6.52 -0.54
CA VAL A 55 -4.61 -5.69 0.53
C VAL A 55 -5.16 -6.16 1.87
N THR A 56 -4.28 -6.68 2.73
CA THR A 56 -4.69 -7.25 4.03
C THR A 56 -4.68 -6.19 5.13
N ARG A 57 -3.71 -5.28 5.10
CA ARG A 57 -3.51 -4.26 6.12
C ARG A 57 -2.85 -3.03 5.54
N VAL A 58 -3.29 -1.85 5.98
CA VAL A 58 -2.65 -0.57 5.68
C VAL A 58 -2.27 0.08 7.00
N THR A 59 -0.96 0.24 7.25
CA THR A 59 -0.40 0.95 8.42
C THR A 59 0.55 2.06 7.95
N GLN A 60 1.79 2.06 8.42
CA GLN A 60 2.88 2.85 7.82
C GLN A 60 3.30 2.27 6.47
N THR A 61 3.16 0.95 6.31
CA THR A 61 3.35 0.22 5.06
C THR A 61 2.04 -0.45 4.63
N ILE A 62 1.95 -0.73 3.34
CA ILE A 62 0.83 -1.43 2.72
C ILE A 62 1.22 -2.90 2.63
N HIS A 63 0.42 -3.77 3.26
CA HIS A 63 0.63 -5.21 3.24
C HIS A 63 -0.32 -5.84 2.23
N VAL A 64 0.24 -6.64 1.33
CA VAL A 64 -0.48 -7.35 0.28
C VAL A 64 -0.21 -8.84 0.36
N ILE A 65 -1.19 -9.63 -0.04
CA ILE A 65 -1.10 -11.08 -0.15
C ILE A 65 -1.57 -11.52 -1.54
N ASP A 66 -0.86 -12.48 -2.13
CA ASP A 66 -1.36 -13.25 -3.25
C ASP A 66 -2.19 -14.44 -2.71
N PRO A 67 -3.51 -14.50 -2.98
CA PRO A 67 -4.37 -15.57 -2.46
C PRO A 67 -4.03 -16.95 -3.04
N CYS A 68 -3.40 -17.04 -4.22
CA CYS A 68 -3.08 -18.31 -4.86
C CYS A 68 -1.80 -18.94 -4.29
N THR A 69 -0.76 -18.13 -4.09
CA THR A 69 0.55 -18.60 -3.61
C THR A 69 0.77 -18.37 -2.12
N LEU A 70 -0.11 -17.61 -1.46
CA LEU A 70 0.02 -17.17 -0.07
C LEU A 70 1.32 -16.39 0.20
N GLN A 71 1.92 -15.81 -0.84
CA GLN A 71 3.09 -14.94 -0.71
C GLN A 71 2.66 -13.59 -0.13
N TRP A 72 3.38 -13.16 0.90
CA TRP A 72 3.21 -11.87 1.53
C TRP A 72 4.24 -10.89 0.98
N ALA A 73 3.82 -9.65 0.83
CA ALA A 73 4.75 -8.58 0.50
C ALA A 73 4.31 -7.26 1.12
N GLU A 74 5.28 -6.40 1.35
CA GLU A 74 5.08 -5.10 2.00
C GLU A 74 5.65 -4.00 1.14
N MET A 75 4.96 -2.86 1.12
CA MET A 75 5.35 -1.70 0.35
C MET A 75 5.24 -0.44 1.19
N SER A 76 6.31 0.35 1.20
CA SER A 76 6.31 1.67 1.85
C SER A 76 5.52 2.70 1.03
N GLY A 77 4.99 3.74 1.68
CA GLY A 77 4.36 4.86 0.97
C GLY A 77 5.30 5.52 -0.06
N ALA A 78 6.60 5.60 0.25
CA ALA A 78 7.60 6.12 -0.69
C ALA A 78 7.78 5.23 -1.94
N GLN A 79 7.66 3.91 -1.82
CA GLN A 79 7.61 3.01 -2.97
C GLN A 79 6.33 3.20 -3.78
N TYR A 80 5.19 3.28 -3.12
CA TYR A 80 3.90 3.49 -3.78
C TYR A 80 3.91 4.74 -4.67
N TRP A 81 4.37 5.88 -4.13
CA TRP A 81 4.39 7.14 -4.89
C TRP A 81 5.38 7.17 -6.06
N ARG A 82 6.33 6.22 -6.15
CA ARG A 82 7.21 6.09 -7.33
C ARG A 82 6.50 5.45 -8.52
N GLN A 83 5.58 4.53 -8.26
CA GLN A 83 4.77 3.85 -9.28
C GLN A 83 3.35 3.62 -8.73
N PRO A 84 2.52 4.68 -8.67
CA PRO A 84 1.20 4.61 -8.08
C PRO A 84 0.29 3.70 -8.90
N PHE A 85 -0.63 3.02 -8.22
CA PHE A 85 -1.64 2.17 -8.82
C PHE A 85 -2.96 2.33 -8.09
N LEU A 86 -4.06 1.96 -8.74
CA LEU A 86 -5.40 2.06 -8.18
C LEU A 86 -5.92 0.69 -7.76
N ALA A 87 -6.93 0.68 -6.89
CA ALA A 87 -7.69 -0.52 -6.61
C ALA A 87 -8.55 -0.90 -7.83
N LEU A 88 -8.54 -2.18 -8.18
CA LEU A 88 -9.41 -2.76 -9.20
C LEU A 88 -10.84 -2.92 -8.70
N ALA A 89 -10.96 -3.39 -7.45
CA ALA A 89 -12.25 -3.57 -6.80
C ALA A 89 -12.19 -3.05 -5.36
N SER A 90 -13.30 -2.44 -4.96
CA SER A 90 -13.52 -1.96 -3.60
C SER A 90 -14.36 -2.96 -2.81
N PRO A 91 -14.34 -2.93 -1.46
CA PRO A 91 -15.09 -3.86 -0.63
C PRO A 91 -16.61 -3.80 -0.86
N LYS A 92 -17.10 -2.68 -1.40
CA LYS A 92 -18.52 -2.49 -1.75
C LYS A 92 -19.01 -3.38 -2.90
N GLN A 93 -18.09 -3.93 -3.68
CA GLN A 93 -18.41 -4.82 -4.82
C GLN A 93 -18.31 -6.30 -4.44
N LEU A 94 -17.97 -6.62 -3.19
CA LEU A 94 -17.91 -7.99 -2.71
C LEU A 94 -19.33 -8.55 -2.58
N ILE A 95 -19.49 -9.80 -2.99
CA ILE A 95 -20.74 -10.55 -2.85
C ILE A 95 -20.48 -11.81 -2.03
N GLU A 96 -21.53 -12.29 -1.37
CA GLU A 96 -21.46 -13.50 -0.58
C GLU A 96 -21.43 -14.75 -1.47
N TYR A 97 -20.67 -15.76 -1.04
CA TYR A 97 -20.58 -17.04 -1.70
C TYR A 97 -20.81 -18.17 -0.69
N MET A 98 -21.48 -19.24 -1.12
CA MET A 98 -21.63 -20.47 -0.34
C MET A 98 -20.48 -21.42 -0.66
N VAL A 99 -19.74 -21.84 0.36
CA VAL A 99 -18.67 -22.83 0.23
C VAL A 99 -19.30 -24.22 0.16
N MET A 100 -19.10 -24.91 -0.96
CA MET A 100 -19.65 -26.25 -1.18
C MET A 100 -18.73 -27.36 -0.68
N GLU A 101 -17.42 -27.19 -0.86
CA GLU A 101 -16.40 -28.20 -0.55
C GLU A 101 -15.08 -27.53 -0.16
N ILE A 102 -14.29 -28.20 0.67
CA ILE A 102 -12.97 -27.74 1.10
C ILE A 102 -11.99 -28.90 0.95
N GLU A 103 -11.02 -28.74 0.05
CA GLU A 103 -9.89 -29.65 -0.09
C GLU A 103 -8.63 -29.03 0.54
N LEU A 104 -7.98 -29.77 1.44
CA LEU A 104 -6.75 -29.30 2.07
C LEU A 104 -5.55 -29.60 1.18
N VAL A 105 -4.73 -28.57 0.92
CA VAL A 105 -3.48 -28.72 0.17
C VAL A 105 -2.49 -29.58 0.98
N PRO A 106 -2.04 -30.73 0.44
CA PRO A 106 -1.03 -31.58 1.08
C PRO A 106 0.26 -30.81 1.36
N GLU A 107 0.98 -31.17 2.42
CA GLU A 107 2.16 -30.43 2.86
C GLU A 107 3.26 -30.33 1.80
N ARG A 108 3.42 -31.39 0.98
CA ARG A 108 4.33 -31.44 -0.18
C ARG A 108 4.00 -30.43 -1.28
N ASP A 109 2.74 -30.04 -1.40
CA ASP A 109 2.22 -29.17 -2.46
C ASP A 109 2.04 -27.73 -1.96
N ARG A 110 2.41 -27.47 -0.69
CA ARG A 110 2.35 -26.12 -0.13
C ARG A 110 3.46 -25.25 -0.75
N PRO A 111 3.13 -24.03 -1.19
CA PRO A 111 4.14 -23.09 -1.66
C PRO A 111 5.15 -22.81 -0.53
N LEU A 112 6.45 -22.82 -0.88
CA LEU A 112 7.55 -22.53 0.04
C LEU A 112 7.36 -21.12 0.61
N ARG A 113 6.91 -21.03 1.86
CA ARG A 113 6.75 -19.75 2.55
C ARG A 113 8.14 -19.23 2.93
N PRO A 114 8.56 -18.03 2.47
CA PRO A 114 9.62 -17.33 3.17
C PRO A 114 9.14 -17.12 4.61
N ARG A 115 9.86 -17.65 5.61
CA ARG A 115 9.53 -17.37 7.01
C ARG A 115 9.55 -15.87 7.19
N MET A 116 8.41 -15.28 7.57
CA MET A 116 8.42 -13.91 8.05
C MET A 116 9.40 -13.87 9.23
N SER A 117 10.39 -12.98 9.12
CA SER A 117 11.16 -12.56 10.28
C SER A 117 10.20 -11.77 11.16
N THR A 118 9.60 -12.43 12.14
CA THR A 118 8.91 -11.77 13.25
C THR A 118 9.93 -10.88 13.95
N LYS A 119 9.90 -9.59 13.62
CA LYS A 119 10.36 -8.55 14.51
C LYS A 119 9.18 -8.05 15.33
#